data_AF-A0A8S9Q380-F1
#
_entry.id   AF-A0A8S9Q380-F1
#
_cell.length_a   1.000
_cell.length_b   1.000
_cell.length_c   1.000
_cell.angle_alpha   90.00
_cell.angle_beta   90.00
_cell.angle_gamma   90.00
#
_symmetry.space_group_name_H-M   'P 1'
#
loop_
_entity.id
_entity.type
_entity.pdbx_description
1 polymer ?
#
loop_
_entity_poly.entity_id
_entity_poly.type
_entity_poly.pdbx_seq_one_letter_code
_entity_poly.pdbx_strand_id
1 'polypeptide(L)'
;MNIYTFIGFISLDCGLFPNEQSPYTESATRLQYSSDSNFIQTGKISRIQRSLEENHLKPQRTVRYFPEGMRNCYNITVKQGTNYLIRVRAIYGNYDGLNHYPMFDLYIGPNYWVTIDTQENVRKEIFHIPRSNILDLCPVKTGTSTPFISAIEIRPLPNNTYITTSGSLKLFSRFYLSNSEDVLRYEEDVYDRMWM
;
A
#
# COMPACT_ATOMS: atom_id res chain seq x y z
N MET A 1 -29.75 15.91 -3.16
CA MET A 1 -28.61 16.38 -3.95
C MET A 1 -27.40 16.39 -3.02
N ASN A 2 -26.64 15.29 -2.97
CA ASN A 2 -25.40 15.21 -2.16
C ASN A 2 -24.21 15.16 -3.10
N ILE A 3 -23.45 16.24 -3.08
CA ILE A 3 -22.22 16.46 -3.85
C ILE A 3 -21.08 15.88 -3.02
N TYR A 4 -20.80 14.59 -3.17
CA TYR A 4 -19.50 14.04 -2.78
C TYR A 4 -18.67 13.90 -4.04
N THR A 5 -17.86 14.94 -4.24
CA THR A 5 -16.64 15.02 -5.05
C THR A 5 -15.97 13.67 -5.31
N PHE A 6 -15.56 13.43 -6.56
CA PHE A 6 -14.65 12.36 -6.98
C PHE A 6 -13.62 12.06 -5.89
N ILE A 7 -13.77 10.91 -5.23
CA ILE A 7 -12.83 10.46 -4.22
C ILE A 7 -11.55 10.10 -4.98
N GLY A 8 -10.56 11.00 -4.94
CA GLY A 8 -9.27 10.86 -5.65
C GLY A 8 -8.36 9.78 -5.05
N PHE A 9 -8.92 8.64 -4.68
CA PHE A 9 -8.21 7.49 -4.17
C PHE A 9 -7.42 6.82 -5.29
N ILE A 10 -6.21 6.40 -4.96
CA ILE A 10 -5.41 5.54 -5.81
C ILE A 10 -5.25 4.24 -5.04
N SER A 11 -5.73 3.12 -5.60
CA SER A 11 -5.52 1.79 -5.00
C SER A 11 -4.95 0.88 -6.07
N LEU A 12 -3.76 0.38 -5.81
CA LEU A 12 -3.01 -0.48 -6.72
C LEU A 12 -2.94 -1.89 -6.15
N ASP A 13 -3.37 -2.85 -6.96
CA ASP A 13 -3.12 -4.28 -6.77
C ASP A 13 -1.77 -4.59 -7.43
N CYS A 14 -0.76 -4.86 -6.60
CA CYS A 14 0.61 -5.01 -7.05
C CYS A 14 0.87 -6.43 -7.52
N GLY A 15 1.23 -6.58 -8.79
CA GLY A 15 1.43 -7.90 -9.39
C GLY A 15 0.14 -8.60 -9.81
N LEU A 16 -0.97 -7.87 -9.95
CA LEU A 16 -2.17 -8.38 -10.61
C LEU A 16 -1.82 -8.92 -12.00
N PHE A 17 -2.25 -10.16 -12.30
CA PHE A 17 -1.87 -10.79 -13.55
C PHE A 17 -2.52 -10.08 -14.76
N PRO A 18 -1.84 -9.98 -15.92
CA PRO A 18 -2.37 -9.28 -17.09
C PRO A 18 -3.68 -9.85 -17.66
N ASN A 19 -3.99 -11.11 -17.36
CA ASN A 19 -5.24 -11.78 -17.76
C ASN A 19 -6.39 -11.57 -16.75
N GLU A 20 -6.13 -10.94 -15.61
CA GLU A 20 -7.16 -10.60 -14.62
C GLU A 20 -7.75 -9.20 -14.89
N GLN A 21 -9.03 -9.05 -14.59
CA GLN A 21 -9.77 -7.80 -14.80
C GLN A 21 -9.16 -6.64 -13.98
N SER A 22 -8.86 -5.53 -14.66
CA SER A 22 -8.39 -4.27 -14.08
C SER A 22 -9.01 -3.08 -14.85
N PRO A 23 -9.64 -2.10 -14.18
CA PRO A 23 -9.89 -2.05 -12.74
C PRO A 23 -10.97 -3.06 -12.28
N TYR A 24 -11.04 -3.31 -10.98
CA TYR A 24 -12.10 -4.10 -10.33
C TYR A 24 -12.49 -3.49 -8.98
N THR A 25 -13.65 -3.87 -8.46
CA THR A 25 -14.10 -3.46 -7.11
C THR A 25 -13.83 -4.58 -6.11
N GLU A 26 -13.10 -4.29 -5.04
CA GLU A 26 -12.92 -5.23 -3.93
C GLU A 26 -14.24 -5.38 -3.17
N SER A 27 -14.70 -6.61 -3.03
CA SER A 27 -15.99 -6.96 -2.45
C SER A 27 -16.15 -6.51 -0.99
N ALA A 28 -15.12 -6.70 -0.17
CA ALA A 28 -15.20 -6.46 1.26
C ALA A 28 -15.13 -4.96 1.60
N THR A 29 -14.36 -4.19 0.83
CA THR A 29 -14.11 -2.76 1.11
C THR A 29 -14.81 -1.83 0.14
N ARG A 30 -15.44 -2.33 -0.93
CA ARG A 30 -16.07 -1.51 -2.00
C ARG A 30 -15.11 -0.55 -2.72
N LEU A 31 -13.80 -0.66 -2.48
CA LEU A 31 -12.79 0.18 -3.11
C LEU A 31 -12.45 -0.36 -4.50
N GLN A 32 -12.26 0.55 -5.45
CA GLN A 32 -11.76 0.20 -6.78
C GLN A 32 -10.23 0.05 -6.73
N TYR A 33 -9.71 -1.07 -7.23
CA TYR A 33 -8.29 -1.33 -7.43
C TYR A 33 -7.98 -1.48 -8.92
N SER A 34 -6.80 -1.01 -9.29
CA SER A 34 -6.22 -1.14 -10.63
C SER A 34 -4.88 -1.88 -10.54
N SER A 35 -4.45 -2.48 -11.65
CA SER A 35 -3.09 -3.02 -11.76
C SER A 35 -2.03 -1.94 -11.54
N ASP A 36 -0.92 -2.34 -10.93
CA ASP A 36 0.25 -1.49 -10.73
C ASP A 36 1.15 -1.34 -11.99
N SER A 37 0.84 -2.06 -13.07
CA SER A 37 1.69 -2.18 -14.27
C SER A 37 2.07 -0.85 -14.94
N ASN A 38 1.23 0.18 -14.80
CA ASN A 38 1.48 1.50 -15.39
C ASN A 38 2.38 2.39 -14.50
N PHE A 39 2.63 1.97 -13.26
CA PHE A 39 3.37 2.76 -12.27
C PHE A 39 4.78 2.25 -12.05
N ILE A 40 5.10 1.04 -12.51
CA ILE A 40 6.43 0.44 -12.40
C ILE A 40 6.70 -0.53 -13.56
N GLN A 41 7.93 -0.49 -14.08
CA GLN A 41 8.34 -1.33 -15.22
C GLN A 41 9.18 -2.54 -14.81
N THR A 42 9.72 -2.55 -13.59
CA THR A 42 10.58 -3.61 -13.08
C THR A 42 9.80 -4.59 -12.20
N GLY A 43 10.48 -5.67 -11.80
CA GLY A 43 9.93 -6.70 -10.95
C GLY A 43 9.16 -7.77 -11.71
N LYS A 44 8.87 -8.84 -10.99
CA LYS A 44 8.12 -10.02 -11.46
C LYS A 44 6.85 -10.14 -10.64
N ILE A 45 5.89 -10.89 -11.14
CA ILE A 45 4.60 -11.10 -10.49
C ILE A 45 4.50 -12.52 -9.94
N SER A 46 3.92 -12.69 -8.77
CA SER A 46 3.58 -14.00 -8.22
C SER A 46 2.27 -13.92 -7.45
N ARG A 47 1.73 -15.08 -7.12
CA ARG A 47 0.56 -15.25 -6.25
C ARG A 47 1.02 -15.91 -4.96
N ILE A 48 0.41 -15.52 -3.85
CA ILE A 48 0.62 -16.20 -2.57
C ILE A 48 0.14 -17.66 -2.67
N GLN A 49 0.51 -18.48 -1.70
CA GLN A 49 -0.01 -19.85 -1.61
C GLN A 49 -1.53 -19.86 -1.58
N ARG A 50 -2.12 -20.75 -2.39
CA ARG A 50 -3.58 -20.87 -2.56
C ARG A 50 -4.33 -21.04 -1.24
N SER A 51 -3.77 -21.80 -0.30
CA SER A 51 -4.36 -22.03 1.03
C SER A 51 -4.45 -20.78 1.90
N LEU A 52 -3.75 -19.70 1.55
CA LEU A 52 -3.75 -18.43 2.28
C LEU A 52 -4.66 -17.38 1.63
N GLU A 53 -5.07 -17.58 0.37
CA GLU A 53 -5.84 -16.57 -0.38
C GLU A 53 -7.18 -16.20 0.28
N GLU A 54 -7.84 -17.17 0.92
CA GLU A 54 -9.13 -16.96 1.59
C GLU A 54 -9.03 -16.02 2.81
N ASN A 55 -7.84 -15.91 3.41
CA ASN A 55 -7.58 -15.04 4.56
C ASN A 55 -7.25 -13.59 4.16
N HIS A 56 -7.24 -13.29 2.87
CA HIS A 56 -6.76 -12.03 2.32
C HIS A 56 -7.75 -11.42 1.32
N LEU A 57 -7.80 -10.09 1.31
CA LEU A 57 -8.50 -9.34 0.26
C LEU A 57 -7.85 -9.61 -1.09
N LYS A 58 -8.57 -9.47 -2.20
CA LYS A 58 -8.03 -9.71 -3.54
C LYS A 58 -6.70 -8.98 -3.81
N PRO A 59 -6.52 -7.67 -3.50
CA PRO A 59 -5.26 -6.96 -3.75
C PRO A 59 -4.10 -7.40 -2.84
N GLN A 60 -4.32 -8.38 -1.97
CA GLN A 60 -3.30 -8.94 -1.08
C GLN A 60 -2.88 -10.36 -1.50
N ARG A 61 -3.52 -10.93 -2.53
CA ARG A 61 -3.27 -12.30 -3.01
C ARG A 61 -2.14 -12.36 -4.02
N THR A 62 -1.84 -11.26 -4.67
CA THR A 62 -0.74 -11.10 -5.63
C THR A 62 0.34 -10.20 -5.06
N VAL A 63 1.56 -10.41 -5.56
CA VAL A 63 2.71 -9.58 -5.22
C VAL A 63 3.47 -9.22 -6.48
N ARG A 64 3.98 -7.99 -6.54
CA ARG A 64 5.11 -7.64 -7.38
C ARG A 64 6.39 -7.71 -6.55
N TYR A 65 7.32 -8.57 -6.96
CA TYR A 65 8.59 -8.80 -6.27
C TYR A 65 9.78 -8.41 -7.13
N PHE A 66 10.88 -8.02 -6.49
CA PHE A 66 12.03 -7.37 -7.12
C PHE A 66 13.31 -8.17 -6.84
N PRO A 67 13.56 -9.26 -7.59
CA PRO A 67 14.78 -10.06 -7.40
C PRO A 67 16.03 -9.32 -7.91
N GLU A 68 15.84 -8.36 -8.82
CA GLU A 68 16.87 -7.58 -9.49
C GLU A 68 16.77 -6.10 -9.09
N GLY A 69 17.93 -5.44 -9.09
CA GLY A 69 18.06 -4.03 -8.70
C GLY A 69 18.07 -3.82 -7.18
N MET A 70 18.89 -2.88 -6.73
CA MET A 70 18.94 -2.50 -5.32
C MET A 70 17.74 -1.64 -4.89
N ARG A 71 17.20 -0.87 -5.82
CA ARG A 71 16.12 0.09 -5.60
C ARG A 71 15.17 0.06 -6.78
N ASN A 72 13.90 -0.20 -6.51
CA ASN A 72 12.85 -0.23 -7.51
C ASN A 72 11.77 0.77 -7.07
N CYS A 73 11.32 1.67 -7.94
CA CYS A 73 10.43 2.76 -7.56
C CYS A 73 9.16 2.76 -8.41
N TYR A 74 8.02 2.84 -7.74
CA TYR A 74 6.75 3.18 -8.35
C TYR A 74 6.72 4.69 -8.59
N ASN A 75 6.39 5.11 -9.81
CA ASN A 75 6.18 6.52 -10.17
C ASN A 75 4.68 6.82 -10.16
N ILE A 76 4.16 7.35 -9.05
CA ILE A 76 2.71 7.54 -8.87
C ILE A 76 2.34 9.01 -9.03
N THR A 77 1.44 9.31 -9.97
CA THR A 77 0.94 10.68 -10.15
C THR A 77 0.05 11.08 -8.98
N VAL A 78 0.41 12.18 -8.32
CA VAL A 78 -0.30 12.77 -7.19
C VAL A 78 -0.40 14.28 -7.37
N LYS A 79 -1.15 14.97 -6.52
CA LYS A 79 -1.18 16.43 -6.49
C LYS A 79 -0.18 16.95 -5.47
N GLN A 80 0.81 17.71 -5.94
CA GLN A 80 1.77 18.40 -5.09
C GLN A 80 1.07 19.22 -3.99
N GLY A 81 1.62 19.20 -2.77
CA GLY A 81 1.11 19.97 -1.64
C GLY A 81 -0.18 19.42 -1.02
N THR A 82 -0.73 18.31 -1.53
CA THR A 82 -1.91 17.65 -0.95
C THR A 82 -1.48 16.73 0.18
N ASN A 83 -2.25 16.73 1.27
CA ASN A 83 -2.07 15.78 2.36
C ASN A 83 -2.52 14.39 1.92
N TYR A 84 -1.64 13.40 1.99
CA TYR A 84 -1.98 12.02 1.69
C TYR A 84 -1.73 11.10 2.89
N LEU A 85 -2.69 10.22 3.16
CA LEU A 85 -2.41 8.95 3.82
C LEU A 85 -1.94 7.96 2.76
N ILE A 86 -0.73 7.44 2.93
CA ILE A 86 -0.15 6.42 2.06
C ILE A 86 -0.03 5.14 2.88
N ARG A 87 -0.58 4.06 2.35
CA ARG A 87 -0.54 2.74 2.96
C ARG A 87 0.11 1.74 2.00
N VAL A 88 1.00 0.93 2.54
CA VAL A 88 1.62 -0.21 1.85
C VAL A 88 1.25 -1.49 2.59
N ARG A 89 0.92 -2.52 1.81
CA ARG A 89 0.81 -3.91 2.26
C ARG A 89 1.91 -4.74 1.59
N ALA A 90 2.58 -5.58 2.36
CA ALA A 90 3.57 -6.54 1.87
C ALA A 90 3.29 -7.95 2.44
N ILE A 91 2.22 -8.59 1.95
CA ILE A 91 1.83 -9.95 2.39
C ILE A 91 2.75 -10.98 1.72
N TYR A 92 3.62 -11.63 2.49
CA TYR A 92 4.56 -12.62 1.94
C TYR A 92 3.82 -13.84 1.37
N GLY A 93 2.94 -14.44 2.17
CA GLY A 93 2.10 -15.56 1.75
C GLY A 93 2.86 -16.72 1.08
N ASN A 94 4.16 -16.84 1.35
CA ASN A 94 5.08 -17.79 0.75
C ASN A 94 4.97 -17.86 -0.80
N TYR A 95 4.89 -16.70 -1.46
CA TYR A 95 4.70 -16.58 -2.91
C TYR A 95 5.82 -17.22 -3.74
N ASP A 96 7.00 -17.45 -3.15
CA ASP A 96 8.20 -18.03 -3.78
C ASP A 96 8.48 -19.47 -3.32
N GLY A 97 7.68 -20.00 -2.39
CA GLY A 97 7.84 -21.36 -1.86
C GLY A 97 9.07 -21.56 -0.95
N LEU A 98 9.80 -20.49 -0.60
CA LEU A 98 11.03 -20.60 0.21
C LEU A 98 10.75 -20.65 1.71
N ASN A 99 9.56 -20.25 2.14
CA ASN A 99 9.15 -20.14 3.53
C ASN A 99 10.15 -19.35 4.40
N HIS A 100 10.72 -18.29 3.81
CA HIS A 100 11.72 -17.44 4.44
C HIS A 100 11.29 -15.98 4.31
N TYR A 101 10.89 -15.38 5.43
CA TYR A 101 10.37 -14.02 5.50
C TYR A 101 11.47 -12.99 5.17
N PRO A 102 11.39 -12.28 4.02
CA PRO A 102 12.37 -11.27 3.69
C PRO A 102 12.10 -9.97 4.47
N MET A 103 13.17 -9.23 4.74
CA MET A 103 13.11 -7.85 5.23
C MET A 103 13.62 -6.92 4.14
N PHE A 104 13.08 -5.71 4.05
CA PHE A 104 13.54 -4.71 3.09
C PHE A 104 13.07 -3.31 3.51
N ASP A 105 13.66 -2.27 2.93
CA ASP A 105 13.30 -0.90 3.29
C ASP A 105 12.31 -0.29 2.31
N LEU A 106 11.45 0.59 2.82
CA LEU A 106 10.61 1.49 2.03
C LEU A 106 11.15 2.91 2.11
N TYR A 107 11.16 3.56 0.96
CA TYR A 107 11.52 4.96 0.80
C TYR A 107 10.39 5.73 0.12
N ILE A 108 10.25 7.01 0.46
CA ILE A 108 9.44 7.98 -0.29
C ILE A 108 10.38 9.05 -0.86
N GLY A 109 10.49 9.08 -2.19
CA GLY A 109 11.57 9.80 -2.85
C GLY A 109 12.92 9.36 -2.26
N PRO A 110 13.86 10.29 -2.00
CA PRO A 110 15.16 9.93 -1.43
C PRO A 110 15.11 9.55 0.07
N ASN A 111 13.98 9.73 0.75
CA ASN A 111 13.92 9.64 2.21
C ASN A 111 13.52 8.24 2.67
N TYR A 112 14.26 7.70 3.64
CA TYR A 112 13.88 6.47 4.33
C TYR A 112 12.54 6.67 5.04
N TRP A 113 11.65 5.70 4.89
CA TRP A 113 10.38 5.67 5.62
C TRP A 113 10.41 4.61 6.72
N VAL A 114 10.56 3.34 6.36
CA VAL A 114 10.44 2.23 7.31
C VAL A 114 11.01 0.95 6.74
N THR A 115 11.56 0.10 7.61
CA THR A 115 11.89 -1.29 7.30
C THR A 115 10.65 -2.16 7.40
N ILE A 116 10.34 -2.88 6.34
CA ILE A 116 9.35 -3.95 6.31
C ILE A 116 9.99 -5.20 6.86
N ASP A 117 9.47 -5.65 7.99
CA ASP A 117 9.62 -7.01 8.48
C ASP A 117 8.35 -7.77 8.11
N THR A 118 8.50 -8.84 7.32
CA THR A 118 7.37 -9.63 6.82
C THR A 118 6.95 -10.76 7.75
N GLN A 119 7.68 -10.98 8.86
CA GLN A 119 7.22 -11.82 9.96
C GLN A 119 6.11 -11.13 10.76
N GLU A 120 6.14 -9.80 10.80
CA GLU A 120 5.27 -8.95 11.61
C GLU A 120 4.12 -8.34 10.80
N ASN A 121 3.31 -7.47 11.43
CA ASN A 121 2.22 -6.77 10.75
C ASN A 121 2.73 -5.94 9.54
N VAL A 122 2.35 -6.41 8.35
CA VAL A 122 2.80 -5.91 7.05
C VAL A 122 1.99 -4.71 6.53
N ARG A 123 1.20 -4.05 7.39
CA ARG A 123 0.59 -2.74 7.09
C ARG A 123 1.48 -1.62 7.60
N LYS A 124 1.99 -0.78 6.70
CA LYS A 124 2.63 0.50 7.08
C LYS A 124 1.82 1.67 6.53
N GLU A 125 1.59 2.67 7.38
CA GLU A 125 0.91 3.92 7.02
C GLU A 125 1.82 5.12 7.31
N ILE A 126 1.76 6.10 6.42
CA ILE A 126 2.41 7.40 6.59
C ILE A 126 1.53 8.51 6.07
N PHE A 127 1.48 9.59 6.81
CA PHE A 127 0.96 10.86 6.37
C PHE A 127 2.09 11.66 5.71
N HIS A 128 1.91 12.01 4.44
CA HIS A 128 2.94 12.66 3.63
C HIS A 128 2.36 13.78 2.76
N ILE A 129 3.14 14.85 2.58
CA ILE A 129 2.83 15.95 1.67
C ILE A 129 3.86 15.93 0.54
N PRO A 130 3.49 15.48 -0.67
CA PRO A 130 4.41 15.40 -1.80
C PRO A 130 4.91 16.78 -2.22
N ARG A 131 6.20 16.87 -2.54
CA ARG A 131 6.86 18.09 -3.05
C ARG A 131 6.82 18.21 -4.57
N SER A 132 6.27 17.21 -5.25
CA SER A 132 6.13 17.12 -6.70
C SER A 132 4.78 16.47 -7.04
N ASN A 133 4.37 16.52 -8.31
CA ASN A 133 3.21 15.80 -8.81
C ASN A 133 3.51 14.31 -9.09
N ILE A 134 4.73 13.87 -8.82
CA ILE A 134 5.14 12.46 -8.84
C ILE A 134 5.57 12.09 -7.42
N LEU A 135 5.01 11.00 -6.92
CA LEU A 135 5.40 10.36 -5.68
C LEU A 135 6.14 9.06 -6.00
N ASP A 136 7.43 9.05 -5.67
CA ASP A 136 8.23 7.84 -5.77
C ASP A 136 8.08 7.02 -4.49
N LEU A 137 7.55 5.81 -4.63
CA LEU A 137 7.51 4.83 -3.55
C LEU A 137 8.46 3.69 -3.90
N CYS A 138 9.52 3.52 -3.11
CA CYS A 138 10.60 2.62 -3.50
C CYS A 138 10.84 1.52 -2.47
N PRO A 139 10.50 0.26 -2.76
CA PRO A 139 11.14 -0.89 -2.12
C PRO A 139 12.64 -0.96 -2.44
N VAL A 140 13.46 -1.06 -1.39
CA VAL A 140 14.92 -1.10 -1.44
C VAL A 140 15.44 -2.35 -0.74
N LYS A 141 16.31 -3.08 -1.44
CA LYS A 141 16.88 -4.34 -0.97
C LYS A 141 17.81 -4.14 0.23
N THR A 142 17.70 -5.03 1.21
CA THR A 142 18.58 -5.08 2.38
C THR A 142 19.25 -6.45 2.45
N GLY A 143 20.58 -6.49 2.28
CA GLY A 143 21.31 -7.76 2.22
C GLY A 143 20.90 -8.60 1.00
N THR A 144 20.57 -9.87 1.24
CA THR A 144 20.20 -10.83 0.18
C THR A 144 18.70 -10.92 -0.08
N SER A 145 17.88 -10.17 0.65
CA SER A 145 16.41 -10.26 0.58
C SER A 145 15.85 -9.87 -0.80
N THR A 146 14.63 -10.32 -1.08
CA THR A 146 13.88 -9.91 -2.27
C THR A 146 12.72 -9.03 -1.83
N PRO A 147 12.77 -7.70 -2.08
CA PRO A 147 11.66 -6.82 -1.79
C PRO A 147 10.42 -7.18 -2.59
N PHE A 148 9.24 -6.93 -2.04
CA PHE A 148 7.98 -7.12 -2.74
C PHE A 148 6.87 -6.24 -2.17
N ILE A 149 5.83 -5.98 -2.95
CA ILE A 149 4.65 -5.22 -2.54
C ILE A 149 3.41 -5.96 -3.01
N SER A 150 2.37 -5.99 -2.16
CA SER A 150 1.06 -6.59 -2.49
C SER A 150 0.04 -5.51 -2.84
N ALA A 151 -0.05 -4.43 -2.06
CA ALA A 151 -0.95 -3.32 -2.35
C ALA A 151 -0.35 -1.96 -1.97
N ILE A 152 -0.71 -0.93 -2.75
CA ILE A 152 -0.43 0.47 -2.46
C ILE A 152 -1.76 1.22 -2.47
N GLU A 153 -2.04 1.95 -1.40
CA GLU A 153 -3.25 2.75 -1.24
C GLU A 153 -2.87 4.18 -0.87
N ILE A 154 -3.38 5.16 -1.63
CA ILE A 154 -3.14 6.59 -1.40
C ILE A 154 -4.50 7.26 -1.26
N ARG A 155 -4.69 7.98 -0.16
CA ARG A 155 -5.95 8.65 0.20
C ARG A 155 -5.67 10.14 0.43
N PRO A 156 -6.24 11.06 -0.37
CA PRO A 156 -6.16 12.47 -0.08
C PRO A 156 -6.93 12.75 1.21
N LEU A 157 -6.35 13.58 2.07
CA LEU A 157 -6.91 13.98 3.35
C LEU A 157 -7.16 15.49 3.39
N PRO A 158 -8.14 15.95 4.18
CA PRO A 158 -8.29 17.36 4.50
C PRO A 158 -7.02 17.95 5.13
N ASN A 159 -6.78 19.24 4.86
CA ASN A 159 -5.58 19.95 5.31
C ASN A 159 -5.36 19.94 6.83
N ASN A 160 -6.44 19.82 7.60
CA ASN A 160 -6.45 19.86 9.06
C ASN A 160 -6.52 18.47 9.73
N THR A 161 -6.34 17.36 8.99
CA THR A 161 -6.47 16.01 9.55
C THR A 161 -5.35 15.68 10.53
N TYR A 162 -4.10 15.92 10.12
CA TYR A 162 -2.92 15.77 10.96
C TYR A 162 -2.01 16.97 10.73
N ILE A 163 -1.78 17.76 11.77
CA ILE A 163 -0.93 18.96 11.70
C ILE A 163 0.48 18.53 12.09
N THR A 164 1.43 18.69 11.17
CA THR A 164 2.85 18.42 11.39
C THR A 164 3.64 19.72 11.40
N THR A 165 4.59 19.85 12.31
CA THR A 165 5.52 21.00 12.35
C THR A 165 6.61 20.86 11.29
N SER A 166 7.05 19.62 11.00
CA SER A 166 7.98 19.32 9.93
C SER A 166 7.91 17.85 9.53
N GLY A 167 8.14 17.57 8.25
CA GLY A 167 8.26 16.19 7.75
C GLY A 167 6.94 15.40 7.76
N SER A 168 7.08 14.09 7.59
CA SER A 168 5.97 13.14 7.45
C SER A 168 5.69 12.43 8.76
N LEU A 169 4.45 12.00 8.99
CA LEU A 169 4.07 11.29 10.22
C LEU A 169 3.84 9.81 9.92
N LYS A 170 4.67 8.94 10.49
CA LYS A 170 4.44 7.49 10.45
C LYS A 170 3.34 7.12 11.45
N LEU A 171 2.42 6.25 11.06
CA LEU A 171 1.43 5.71 11.99
C LEU A 171 2.13 4.86 13.05
N PHE A 172 1.90 5.20 14.32
CA PHE A 172 2.21 4.33 15.44
C PHE A 172 1.04 3.39 15.73
N SER A 173 -0.13 3.96 16.03
CA SER A 173 -1.37 3.21 16.25
C SER A 173 -2.59 4.11 16.00
N ARG A 174 -3.74 3.48 15.75
CA ARG A 174 -5.05 4.15 15.61
C ARG A 174 -6.13 3.18 16.08
N PHE A 175 -6.88 3.58 17.10
CA PHE A 175 -7.89 2.74 17.75
C PHE A 175 -9.25 3.40 17.76
N TYR A 176 -10.31 2.62 17.55
CA TYR A 176 -11.68 2.97 17.79
C TYR A 176 -12.19 2.15 18.97
N LEU A 177 -12.34 2.80 20.13
CA LEU A 177 -12.77 2.14 21.35
C LEU A 177 -14.23 1.69 21.23
N SER A 178 -14.42 0.41 20.91
CA SER A 178 -15.71 -0.22 20.71
C SER A 178 -15.70 -1.65 21.25
N ASN A 179 -16.87 -2.29 21.25
CA ASN A 179 -17.00 -3.71 21.59
C ASN A 179 -16.82 -4.63 20.36
N SER A 180 -16.50 -4.08 19.19
CA SER A 180 -16.25 -4.85 17.97
C SER A 180 -14.78 -5.21 17.86
N GLU A 181 -14.51 -6.39 17.30
CA GLU A 181 -13.15 -6.81 16.90
C GLU A 181 -12.85 -6.47 15.42
N ASP A 182 -13.82 -5.89 14.71
CA ASP A 182 -13.68 -5.55 13.30
C ASP A 182 -12.87 -4.27 13.09
N VAL A 183 -12.03 -4.29 12.05
CA VAL A 183 -11.30 -3.09 11.61
C VAL A 183 -12.25 -2.15 10.88
N LEU A 184 -12.55 -1.01 11.51
CA LEU A 184 -13.34 0.06 10.88
C LEU A 184 -12.49 0.76 9.80
N ARG A 185 -13.03 0.87 8.58
CA ARG A 185 -12.42 1.60 7.46
C ARG A 185 -13.51 2.15 6.55
N TYR A 186 -13.25 2.34 5.26
CA TYR A 186 -14.28 2.66 4.28
C TYR A 186 -15.33 1.53 4.18
N GLU A 187 -16.63 1.79 4.17
CA GLU A 187 -17.32 3.09 3.95
C GLU A 187 -17.57 3.94 5.20
N GLU A 188 -17.34 3.39 6.40
CA GLU A 188 -17.59 4.04 7.68
C GLU A 188 -16.66 5.24 7.92
N ASP A 189 -15.40 5.15 7.48
CA ASP A 189 -14.47 6.27 7.36
C ASP A 189 -14.28 6.64 5.89
N VAL A 190 -14.86 7.77 5.47
CA VAL A 190 -14.80 8.27 4.09
C VAL A 190 -13.39 8.58 3.58
N TYR A 191 -12.39 8.63 4.47
CA TYR A 191 -10.98 8.80 4.12
C TYR A 191 -10.19 7.48 4.13
N ASP A 192 -10.89 6.36 4.34
CA ASP A 192 -10.34 5.01 4.40
C ASP A 192 -9.17 4.88 5.40
N ARG A 193 -9.22 5.62 6.51
CA ARG A 193 -8.34 5.36 7.65
C ARG A 193 -8.78 4.06 8.28
N MET A 194 -7.84 3.18 8.60
CA MET A 194 -8.14 1.95 9.33
C MET A 194 -8.01 2.18 10.83
N TRP A 195 -9.03 1.81 11.57
CA TRP A 195 -9.12 1.89 13.03
C TRP A 195 -9.22 0.47 13.60
N MET A 196 -8.34 0.16 14.54
CA MET A 196 -8.34 -1.11 15.27
C MET A 196 -9.26 -1.06 16.48
#